data_AF-A0A961NRJ4-F1
#
_entry.id   AF-A0A961NRJ4-F1
#
_cell.length_a   1.000
_cell.length_b   1.000
_cell.length_c   1.000
_cell.angle_alpha   90.00
_cell.angle_beta   90.00
_cell.angle_gamma   90.00
#
_symmetry.space_group_name_H-M   'P 1'
#
loop_
_entity.id
_entity.type
_entity.pdbx_description
1 polymer ?
#
loop_
_entity_poly.entity_id
_entity_poly.type
_entity_poly.pdbx_seq_one_letter_code
_entity_poly.pdbx_strand_id
1 'polypeptide(L)'
;MMIDKVGGPGPNYGPRKTEPTVRRETPVVGPDSVAISEEASRAADLARTTRLVQSTNDPERAERLKEIKHRLERGDYDQLSDEQLSNIAESILGTFFGQRA
;
A
#
# COMPACT_ATOMS: atom_id res chain seq x y z
N MET A 1 61.53 48.64 -16.40
CA MET A 1 60.71 48.02 -15.35
C MET A 1 60.16 49.17 -14.50
N MET A 2 58.91 49.56 -14.73
CA MET A 2 58.19 50.59 -13.98
C MET A 2 56.95 49.92 -13.42
N ILE A 3 56.79 49.94 -12.10
CA ILE A 3 55.62 49.39 -11.42
C ILE A 3 54.64 50.54 -11.28
N ASP A 4 53.54 50.48 -12.03
CA ASP A 4 52.46 51.46 -11.90
C ASP A 4 51.78 51.31 -10.54
N LYS A 5 51.64 52.46 -9.88
CA LYS A 5 51.10 52.65 -8.54
C LYS A 5 49.79 51.88 -8.34
N VAL A 6 49.75 51.07 -7.28
CA VAL A 6 48.54 50.44 -6.76
C VAL A 6 47.55 51.56 -6.37
N GLY A 7 46.46 51.68 -7.12
CA GLY A 7 45.39 52.62 -6.82
C GLY A 7 44.77 52.29 -5.46
N GLY A 8 44.81 53.24 -4.53
CA GLY A 8 44.13 53.13 -3.24
C GLY A 8 42.61 52.95 -3.42
N PRO A 9 41.92 52.29 -2.48
CA PRO A 9 40.51 51.99 -2.63
C PRO A 9 39.70 53.29 -2.76
N GLY A 10 39.00 53.42 -3.88
CA GLY A 10 38.07 54.52 -4.14
C GLY A 10 36.90 54.54 -3.14
N PRO A 11 36.12 55.63 -3.08
CA PRO A 11 35.14 55.93 -2.02
C PRO A 11 33.95 54.96 -1.91
N ASN A 12 33.93 53.89 -2.73
CA ASN A 12 32.87 52.88 -2.76
C ASN A 12 33.25 51.57 -2.04
N TYR A 13 34.39 51.51 -1.35
CA TYR A 13 34.75 50.40 -0.46
C TYR A 13 34.24 50.67 0.97
N GLY A 14 32.92 50.55 1.14
CA GLY A 14 32.27 50.47 2.44
C GLY A 14 31.26 49.31 2.45
N PRO A 15 31.03 48.63 3.58
CA PRO A 15 30.14 47.48 3.64
C PRO A 15 28.73 47.89 3.20
N ARG A 16 28.25 47.28 2.11
CA ARG A 16 26.90 47.51 1.59
C ARG A 16 25.89 47.03 2.62
N LYS A 17 25.00 47.92 3.06
CA LYS A 17 23.83 47.53 3.87
C LYS A 17 23.01 46.54 3.02
N THR A 18 22.85 45.32 3.53
CA THR A 18 22.02 44.30 2.90
C THR A 18 20.56 44.77 2.93
N GLU A 19 19.91 44.84 1.77
CA GLU A 19 18.46 45.02 1.70
C GLU A 19 17.76 43.90 2.46
N PRO A 20 16.67 44.19 3.21
CA PRO A 20 15.91 43.15 3.86
C PRO A 20 15.30 42.25 2.79
N THR A 21 15.71 40.99 2.77
CA THR A 21 15.04 39.93 2.01
C THR A 21 13.57 39.92 2.41
N VAL A 22 12.71 40.40 1.51
CA VAL A 22 11.26 40.24 1.60
C VAL A 22 11.02 38.74 1.76
N ARG A 23 10.52 38.34 2.94
CA ARG A 23 10.06 36.98 3.16
C ARG A 23 8.94 36.73 2.16
N ARG A 24 9.25 36.00 1.08
CA ARG A 24 8.23 35.35 0.27
C ARG A 24 7.52 34.39 1.20
N GLU A 25 6.30 34.72 1.59
CA GLU A 25 5.40 33.77 2.24
C GLU A 25 5.37 32.53 1.36
N THR A 26 5.81 31.41 1.90
CA THR A 26 5.63 30.11 1.27
C THR A 26 4.15 29.96 0.97
N PRO A 27 3.75 29.70 -0.29
CA PRO A 27 2.36 29.43 -0.57
C PRO A 27 1.94 28.26 0.33
N VAL A 28 0.84 28.43 1.06
CA VAL A 28 0.20 27.36 1.82
C VAL A 28 0.04 26.20 0.86
N VAL A 29 0.78 25.12 1.10
CA VAL A 29 0.62 23.85 0.39
C VAL A 29 -0.83 23.46 0.60
N GLY A 30 -1.66 23.65 -0.43
CA GLY A 30 -3.04 23.19 -0.41
C GLY A 30 -3.06 21.69 -0.15
N PRO A 31 -4.13 21.12 0.42
CA PRO A 31 -4.19 19.69 0.65
C PRO A 31 -4.05 18.97 -0.69
N ASP A 32 -2.92 18.27 -0.89
CA ASP A 32 -2.71 17.41 -2.04
C ASP A 32 -3.80 16.35 -2.04
N SER A 33 -4.71 16.41 -3.01
CA SER A 33 -5.75 15.41 -3.19
C SER A 33 -5.20 14.29 -4.07
N VAL A 34 -4.96 13.13 -3.47
CA VAL A 34 -4.60 11.91 -4.23
C VAL A 34 -5.90 11.24 -4.68
N ALA A 35 -6.31 11.50 -5.92
CA ALA A 35 -7.41 10.77 -6.54
C ALA A 35 -6.90 9.41 -7.03
N ILE A 36 -7.21 8.34 -6.29
CA ILE A 36 -6.92 6.97 -6.73
C ILE A 36 -7.98 6.58 -7.76
N SER A 37 -7.56 6.28 -8.99
CA SER A 37 -8.46 5.74 -10.02
C SER A 37 -9.10 4.43 -9.52
N GLU A 38 -10.38 4.22 -9.81
CA GLU A 38 -11.07 2.96 -9.49
C GLU A 38 -10.32 1.74 -10.04
N GLU A 39 -9.67 1.88 -11.19
CA GLU A 39 -8.87 0.83 -11.80
C GLU A 39 -7.64 0.47 -10.96
N ALA A 40 -7.00 1.47 -10.34
CA ALA A 40 -5.89 1.26 -9.43
C ALA A 40 -6.34 0.56 -8.13
N SER A 41 -7.55 0.87 -7.64
CA SER A 41 -8.14 0.14 -6.50
C SER A 41 -8.40 -1.32 -6.84
N ARG A 42 -9.04 -1.59 -7.98
CA ARG A 42 -9.30 -2.97 -8.44
C ARG A 42 -8.00 -3.76 -8.64
N ALA A 43 -6.97 -3.12 -9.21
CA ALA A 43 -5.66 -3.73 -9.39
C ALA A 43 -4.98 -4.04 -8.05
N ALA A 44 -5.10 -3.15 -7.06
CA ALA A 44 -4.56 -3.37 -5.71
C ALA A 44 -5.26 -4.54 -5.00
N ASP A 45 -6.59 -4.66 -5.15
CA ASP A 45 -7.37 -5.75 -4.57
C ASP A 45 -7.01 -7.09 -5.22
N LEU A 46 -6.87 -7.13 -6.55
CA LEU A 46 -6.38 -8.31 -7.27
C LEU A 46 -4.96 -8.68 -6.84
N ALA A 47 -4.06 -7.72 -6.67
CA ALA A 47 -2.71 -7.98 -6.21
C ALA A 47 -2.68 -8.52 -4.77
N ARG A 48 -3.52 -7.98 -3.88
CA ARG A 48 -3.65 -8.43 -2.50
C ARG A 48 -4.18 -9.86 -2.41
N THR A 49 -5.23 -10.18 -3.15
CA THR A 49 -5.80 -11.54 -3.21
C THR A 49 -4.81 -12.53 -3.81
N THR A 50 -4.11 -12.16 -4.89
CA THR A 50 -3.09 -13.01 -5.50
C THR A 50 -1.94 -13.30 -4.53
N ARG A 51 -1.46 -12.29 -3.79
CA ARG A 51 -0.43 -12.48 -2.77
C ARG A 51 -0.90 -13.38 -1.64
N LEU A 52 -2.14 -13.24 -1.18
CA LEU A 52 -2.71 -14.12 -0.14
C LEU A 52 -2.78 -15.58 -0.62
N VAL A 53 -3.15 -15.77 -1.89
CA VAL A 53 -3.20 -17.08 -2.54
C VAL A 53 -1.80 -17.68 -2.70
N GLN A 54 -0.78 -16.86 -2.99
CA GLN A 54 0.62 -17.30 -3.12
C GLN A 54 1.30 -17.52 -1.76
N SER A 55 0.96 -16.75 -0.73
CA SER A 55 1.53 -16.89 0.62
C SER A 55 1.04 -18.14 1.34
N THR A 56 -0.07 -18.70 0.90
CA THR A 56 -0.55 -20.02 1.34
C THR A 56 0.23 -21.11 0.60
N ASN A 57 1.43 -21.41 1.10
CA ASN A 57 2.28 -22.52 0.63
C ASN A 57 1.65 -23.87 1.02
N ASP A 58 0.61 -24.26 0.30
CA ASP A 58 0.02 -25.61 0.39
C ASP A 58 0.22 -26.30 -0.98
N PRO A 59 1.27 -27.13 -1.12
CA PRO A 59 1.64 -27.73 -2.40
C PRO A 59 0.55 -28.65 -2.96
N GLU A 60 -0.33 -29.18 -2.10
CA GLU A 60 -1.42 -30.07 -2.49
C GLU A 60 -2.74 -29.32 -2.74
N ARG A 61 -2.81 -28.02 -2.45
CA ARG A 61 -4.03 -27.22 -2.58
C ARG A 61 -4.63 -27.29 -3.99
N ALA A 62 -3.77 -27.29 -5.01
CA ALA A 62 -4.22 -27.38 -6.39
C ALA A 62 -4.96 -28.71 -6.67
N GLU A 63 -4.45 -29.83 -6.14
CA GLU A 63 -5.07 -31.14 -6.30
C GLU A 63 -6.35 -31.25 -5.47
N ARG A 64 -6.35 -30.76 -4.22
CA ARG A 64 -7.58 -30.69 -3.39
C ARG A 64 -8.67 -29.84 -4.04
N LEU A 65 -8.32 -28.71 -4.64
CA LEU A 65 -9.28 -27.85 -5.35
C LEU A 65 -9.87 -28.55 -6.59
N LYS A 66 -9.08 -29.32 -7.34
CA LYS A 66 -9.58 -30.13 -8.46
C LYS A 66 -10.55 -31.20 -7.96
N GLU A 67 -10.19 -31.91 -6.89
CA GLU A 67 -11.05 -32.93 -6.30
C GLU A 67 -12.37 -32.34 -5.80
N ILE A 68 -12.33 -31.24 -5.04
CA ILE A 68 -13.53 -30.56 -4.55
C ILE A 68 -14.43 -30.10 -5.71
N LYS A 69 -13.85 -29.55 -6.78
CA LYS A 69 -14.62 -29.18 -7.98
C LYS A 69 -15.33 -30.39 -8.60
N HIS A 70 -14.63 -31.51 -8.74
CA HIS A 70 -15.24 -32.74 -9.25
C HIS A 70 -16.34 -33.27 -8.33
N ARG A 71 -16.21 -33.12 -7.01
CA ARG A 71 -17.25 -33.51 -6.04
C ARG A 71 -18.48 -32.59 -6.13
N LEU A 72 -18.28 -31.29 -6.34
CA LEU A 72 -19.35 -30.32 -6.59
C LEU A 72 -20.11 -30.63 -7.89
N GLU A 73 -19.40 -30.93 -8.97
CA GLU A 73 -20.02 -31.28 -10.26
C GLU A 73 -20.88 -32.56 -10.19
N ARG A 74 -20.50 -33.49 -9.31
CA ARG A 74 -21.28 -34.71 -9.06
C ARG A 74 -22.49 -34.51 -8.14
N GLY A 75 -22.65 -33.33 -7.54
CA GLY A 75 -23.70 -33.06 -6.57
C GLY A 75 -23.47 -33.70 -5.21
N ASP A 76 -22.25 -34.13 -4.88
CA ASP A 76 -21.92 -34.75 -3.58
C ASP A 76 -22.22 -33.82 -2.39
N TYR A 77 -22.33 -32.52 -2.64
CA TYR A 77 -22.62 -31.48 -1.64
C TYR A 77 -24.08 -30.98 -1.71
N ASP A 78 -24.93 -31.51 -2.59
CA ASP A 78 -26.32 -31.06 -2.74
C ASP A 78 -27.24 -31.60 -1.63
N GLN A 79 -26.86 -32.72 -1.03
CA GLN A 79 -27.59 -33.34 0.09
C GLN A 79 -26.63 -33.61 1.25
N LEU A 80 -26.37 -32.57 2.04
CA LEU A 80 -25.60 -32.69 3.27
C LEU A 80 -26.47 -33.29 4.38
N SER A 81 -25.91 -34.24 5.13
CA SER A 81 -26.59 -34.77 6.32
C SER A 81 -26.56 -33.77 7.48
N ASP A 82 -27.50 -33.90 8.42
CA ASP A 82 -27.56 -33.03 9.62
C ASP A 82 -26.27 -33.08 10.44
N GLU A 83 -25.61 -34.24 10.48
CA GLU A 83 -24.31 -34.41 11.13
C GLU A 83 -23.21 -33.59 10.44
N GLN A 84 -23.16 -33.60 9.11
CA GLN A 84 -22.21 -32.80 8.34
C GLN A 84 -22.45 -31.30 8.54
N LEU A 85 -23.72 -30.88 8.56
CA LEU A 85 -24.10 -29.49 8.81
C LEU A 85 -23.68 -29.05 10.22
N SER A 86 -23.85 -29.90 11.24
CA SER A 86 -23.40 -29.63 12.61
C SER A 86 -21.89 -29.44 12.69
N ASN A 87 -21.11 -30.34 12.07
CA ASN A 87 -19.66 -30.25 12.05
C ASN A 87 -19.15 -28.98 11.34
N ILE A 88 -19.81 -28.57 10.26
CA ILE A 88 -19.51 -27.31 9.56
C ILE A 88 -19.81 -26.12 10.48
N ALA A 89 -20.94 -26.12 11.17
CA ALA A 89 -21.32 -25.05 12.09
C ALA A 89 -20.30 -24.90 13.23
N GLU A 90 -19.86 -26.02 13.83
CA GLU A 90 -18.81 -26.01 14.86
C GLU A 90 -17.47 -25.52 14.33
N SER A 91 -17.08 -25.91 13.11
CA SER A 91 -15.84 -25.44 12.48
C SER A 91 -15.87 -23.93 12.23
N ILE A 92 -17.00 -23.40 11.75
CA ILE A 92 -17.21 -21.95 11.57
C ILE A 92 -17.14 -21.25 12.93
N LEU A 93 -17.82 -21.79 13.95
CA LEU A 93 -17.80 -21.25 15.30
C LEU A 93 -16.36 -21.19 15.85
N GLY A 94 -15.61 -22.28 15.72
CA GLY A 94 -14.22 -22.37 16.15
C GLY A 94 -13.30 -21.38 15.42
N THR A 95 -13.49 -21.19 14.12
CA THR A 95 -12.62 -20.31 13.31
C THR A 95 -12.89 -18.83 13.56
N PHE A 96 -14.15 -18.43 13.74
CA PHE A 96 -14.54 -17.03 13.88
C PHE A 96 -14.72 -16.57 15.33
N PHE A 97 -15.06 -17.49 16.23
CA PHE A 97 -15.38 -17.19 17.63
C PHE A 97 -14.47 -17.92 18.63
N GLY A 98 -13.69 -18.91 18.18
CA GLY A 98 -12.77 -19.69 18.99
C GLY A 98 -11.34 -19.15 19.05
N GLN A 99 -11.17 -17.92 19.55
CA GLN A 99 -9.90 -17.46 20.16
C GLN A 99 -10.13 -16.21 21.01
N ARG A 100 -10.88 -16.37 22.11
CA ARG A 100 -10.87 -15.45 23.26
C ARG A 100 -10.96 -16.25 24.54
N ALA A 101 -9.80 -16.73 24.99
CA ALA A 101 -9.52 -17.01 26.39
C ALA A 101 -8.24 -16.21 26.73
#